data_AF-A0A974CRK3-F1
#
_entry.id   AF-A0A974CRK3-F1
#
_cell.length_a   1.000
_cell.length_b   1.000
_cell.length_c   1.000
_cell.angle_alpha   90.00
_cell.angle_beta   90.00
_cell.angle_gamma   90.00
#
_symmetry.space_group_name_H-M   'P 1'
#
loop_
_entity.id
_entity.type
_entity.pdbx_description
1 polymer ?
#
loop_
_entity_poly.entity_id
_entity_poly.type
_entity_poly.pdbx_seq_one_letter_code
_entity_poly.pdbx_strand_id
1 'polypeptide(L)'
;MSQKPKLHYFNGRGKMESIRWLLAAAGVEFEEEFLETREQFEALVQDEALVFKQVPVVEIDGMKLVQTKAILQYIAAKYNLYGKDLVERVLIDMYVEGTTEFMEVIMSQPFLQNEEKGMQPDVFIQKAKTRYLSVYEKDFKQRISEIPTIKAFLLPGSPRKPQPDDKYVEAVNAVLKMYYKVAFN
;
A
#
# COMPACT_ATOMS: atom_id res chain seq x y z
N MET A 1 -3.38 27.32 2.30
CA MET A 1 -2.58 26.10 2.49
C MET A 1 -3.41 24.94 1.99
N SER A 2 -2.87 24.04 1.17
CA SER A 2 -3.59 22.83 0.76
C SER A 2 -3.94 22.03 2.03
N GLN A 3 -5.15 21.50 2.14
CA GLN A 3 -5.49 20.57 3.21
C GLN A 3 -4.59 19.33 3.13
N LYS A 4 -4.27 18.75 4.29
CA LYS A 4 -3.51 17.49 4.38
C LYS A 4 -4.31 16.38 3.69
N PRO A 5 -3.67 15.48 2.92
CA PRO A 5 -4.35 14.30 2.43
C PRO A 5 -4.93 13.48 3.58
N LYS A 6 -6.15 12.98 3.42
CA LYS A 6 -6.82 12.12 4.41
C LYS A 6 -7.01 10.72 3.84
N LEU A 7 -6.46 9.72 4.54
CA LEU A 7 -6.40 8.33 4.10
C LEU A 7 -7.43 7.51 4.87
N HIS A 8 -8.38 6.91 4.15
CA HIS A 8 -9.39 6.02 4.73
C HIS A 8 -9.03 4.56 4.45
N TYR A 9 -8.70 3.81 5.50
CA TYR A 9 -8.31 2.40 5.40
C TYR A 9 -8.33 1.70 6.75
N PHE A 10 -7.96 0.42 6.79
CA PHE A 10 -7.67 -0.29 8.04
C PHE A 10 -6.43 0.27 8.74
N ASN A 11 -6.38 0.13 10.07
CA ASN A 11 -5.18 0.38 10.86
C ASN A 11 -4.13 -0.73 10.66
N GLY A 12 -3.57 -0.78 9.46
CA GLY A 12 -2.57 -1.75 9.04
C GLY A 12 -2.08 -1.45 7.63
N ARG A 13 -1.24 -2.33 7.10
CA ARG A 13 -0.59 -2.12 5.80
C ARG A 13 -1.58 -2.15 4.64
N GLY A 14 -1.99 -3.36 4.25
CA GLY A 14 -2.76 -3.65 3.03
C GLY A 14 -2.29 -2.84 1.81
N LYS A 15 -3.25 -2.43 0.98
CA LYS A 15 -2.99 -1.62 -0.23
C LYS A 15 -2.66 -0.15 0.07
N MET A 16 -2.96 0.34 1.27
CA MET A 16 -2.70 1.73 1.67
C MET A 16 -1.23 1.98 2.01
N GLU A 17 -0.46 0.94 2.35
CA GLU A 17 0.92 1.11 2.78
C GLU A 17 1.79 1.79 1.71
N SER A 18 1.67 1.40 0.43
CA SER A 18 2.42 2.04 -0.66
C SER A 18 2.08 3.53 -0.81
N ILE A 19 0.85 3.93 -0.51
CA ILE A 19 0.41 5.35 -0.54
C ILE A 19 1.09 6.12 0.60
N ARG A 20 1.13 5.54 1.81
CA ARG A 20 1.86 6.14 2.96
C ARG A 20 3.34 6.32 2.64
N TRP A 21 3.97 5.31 2.04
CA TRP A 21 5.37 5.37 1.61
C TRP A 21 5.63 6.49 0.62
N LEU A 22 4.78 6.64 -0.40
CA LEU A 22 4.97 7.64 -1.43
C LEU A 22 4.76 9.07 -0.90
N LEU A 23 3.72 9.29 -0.09
CA LEU A 23 3.50 10.59 0.58
C LEU A 23 4.66 10.94 1.51
N ALA A 24 5.12 9.97 2.32
CA ALA A 24 6.25 10.18 3.21
C ALA A 24 7.53 10.47 2.44
N ALA A 25 7.84 9.74 1.37
CA ALA A 25 8.99 9.99 0.51
C ALA A 25 8.96 11.40 -0.09
N ALA A 26 7.77 11.89 -0.48
CA ALA A 26 7.53 13.25 -0.95
C ALA A 26 7.55 14.32 0.17
N GLY A 27 7.73 13.93 1.44
CA GLY A 27 7.73 14.85 2.58
C GLY A 27 6.35 15.42 2.92
N VAL A 28 5.27 14.71 2.56
CA VAL A 28 3.89 15.16 2.73
C VAL A 28 3.32 14.57 4.01
N GLU A 29 2.92 15.45 4.94
CA GLU A 29 2.12 15.05 6.09
C GLU A 29 0.70 14.70 5.67
N PHE A 30 0.14 13.66 6.29
CA PHE A 30 -1.22 13.19 6.01
C PHE A 30 -1.93 12.78 7.30
N GLU A 31 -3.26 12.70 7.22
CA GLU A 31 -4.13 12.22 8.28
C GLU A 31 -4.71 10.86 7.91
N GLU A 32 -5.10 10.09 8.92
CA GLU A 32 -5.69 8.76 8.73
C GLU A 32 -7.01 8.65 9.49
N GLU A 33 -8.00 8.09 8.81
CA GLU A 33 -9.27 7.67 9.42
C GLU A 33 -9.39 6.16 9.25
N PHE A 34 -9.44 5.46 10.39
CA PHE A 34 -9.41 4.00 10.40
C PHE A 34 -10.79 3.40 10.34
N LEU A 35 -10.94 2.38 9.50
CA LEU A 35 -12.12 1.52 9.47
C LEU A 35 -11.99 0.45 10.55
N GLU A 36 -12.72 0.64 11.64
CA GLU A 36 -12.76 -0.27 12.80
C GLU A 36 -14.08 -1.07 12.83
N THR A 37 -15.17 -0.53 12.27
CA THR A 37 -16.48 -1.21 12.25
C THR A 37 -17.07 -1.34 10.85
N ARG A 38 -18.00 -2.28 10.71
CA ARG A 38 -18.74 -2.51 9.47
C ARG A 38 -19.53 -1.27 9.06
N GLU A 39 -20.15 -0.62 10.03
CA GLU A 39 -21.00 0.56 9.84
C GLU A 39 -20.18 1.74 9.30
N GLN A 40 -18.95 1.93 9.78
CA GLN A 40 -18.03 2.93 9.24
C GLN A 40 -17.70 2.66 7.77
N PHE A 41 -17.40 1.41 7.41
CA PHE A 41 -17.14 1.03 6.03
C PHE A 41 -18.37 1.25 5.16
N GLU A 42 -19.55 0.80 5.59
CA GLU A 42 -20.80 0.98 4.87
C GLU A 42 -21.11 2.47 4.68
N ALA A 43 -21.02 3.29 5.73
CA ALA A 43 -21.23 4.73 5.64
C ALA A 43 -20.26 5.39 4.64
N LEU A 44 -18.98 5.01 4.66
CA LEU A 44 -17.99 5.50 3.71
C LEU A 44 -18.37 5.14 2.28
N VAL A 45 -18.60 3.86 1.99
CA VAL A 45 -18.84 3.40 0.62
C VAL A 45 -20.20 3.79 0.07
N GLN A 46 -21.18 4.18 0.89
CA GLN A 46 -22.45 4.71 0.37
C GLN A 46 -22.30 6.02 -0.42
N ASP A 47 -21.20 6.75 -0.24
CA ASP A 47 -20.86 7.92 -1.05
C ASP A 47 -20.89 7.58 -2.56
N GLU A 48 -21.71 8.31 -3.32
CA GLU A 48 -21.89 8.11 -4.76
C GLU A 48 -20.61 8.35 -5.56
N ALA A 49 -19.69 9.18 -5.04
CA ALA A 49 -18.38 9.40 -5.66
C ALA A 49 -17.51 8.13 -5.63
N LEU A 50 -17.78 7.20 -4.72
CA LEU A 50 -17.05 5.93 -4.59
C LEU A 50 -17.70 4.85 -5.46
N VAL A 51 -17.60 5.00 -6.79
CA VAL A 51 -18.28 4.14 -7.77
C VAL A 51 -17.97 2.64 -7.63
N PHE A 52 -16.79 2.29 -7.12
CA PHE A 52 -16.37 0.89 -6.92
C PHE A 52 -16.63 0.34 -5.51
N LYS A 53 -17.13 1.17 -4.59
CA LYS A 53 -17.51 0.76 -3.22
C LYS A 53 -16.39 0.00 -2.49
N GLN A 54 -15.15 0.48 -2.65
CA GLN A 54 -13.92 -0.15 -2.17
C GLN A 54 -13.01 0.87 -1.50
N VAL A 55 -12.12 0.38 -0.63
CA VAL A 55 -10.96 1.12 -0.12
C VAL A 55 -9.67 0.51 -0.72
N PRO A 56 -8.55 1.25 -0.83
CA PRO A 56 -8.25 2.60 -0.33
C PRO A 56 -9.11 3.75 -0.86
N VAL A 57 -9.42 4.72 0.00
CA VAL A 57 -9.93 6.04 -0.39
C VAL A 57 -8.96 7.10 0.12
N VAL A 58 -8.62 8.08 -0.72
CA VAL A 58 -7.78 9.22 -0.35
C VAL A 58 -8.47 10.53 -0.73
N GLU A 59 -8.70 11.38 0.25
CA GLU A 59 -9.12 12.75 0.03
C GLU A 59 -7.88 13.63 -0.14
N ILE A 60 -7.73 14.25 -1.31
CA ILE A 60 -6.58 15.08 -1.67
C ILE A 60 -6.98 16.09 -2.74
N ASP A 61 -6.58 17.36 -2.57
CA ASP A 61 -6.86 18.45 -3.52
C ASP A 61 -8.34 18.62 -3.88
N GLY A 62 -9.24 18.39 -2.91
CA GLY A 62 -10.69 18.45 -3.11
C GLY A 62 -11.28 17.25 -3.86
N MET A 63 -10.46 16.28 -4.25
CA MET A 63 -10.90 15.02 -4.84
C MET A 63 -11.00 13.93 -3.77
N LYS A 64 -11.90 12.97 -4.00
CA LYS A 64 -11.96 11.71 -3.26
C LYS A 64 -11.59 10.58 -4.23
N LEU A 65 -10.33 10.14 -4.17
CA LEU A 65 -9.76 9.17 -5.09
C LEU A 65 -9.88 7.75 -4.56
N VAL A 66 -10.16 6.82 -5.47
CA VAL A 66 -10.14 5.36 -5.27
C VAL A 66 -9.21 4.71 -6.29
N GLN A 67 -8.99 3.40 -6.17
CA GLN A 67 -8.02 2.62 -6.94
C GLN A 67 -6.57 2.99 -6.62
N THR A 68 -5.88 2.08 -5.95
CA THR A 68 -4.51 2.29 -5.44
C THR A 68 -3.54 2.81 -6.49
N LYS A 69 -3.58 2.26 -7.71
CA LYS A 69 -2.72 2.71 -8.82
C LYS A 69 -2.99 4.16 -9.21
N ALA A 70 -4.25 4.54 -9.38
CA ALA A 70 -4.61 5.91 -9.76
C ALA A 70 -4.18 6.92 -8.69
N ILE A 71 -4.36 6.58 -7.40
CA ILE A 71 -3.91 7.40 -6.26
C ILE A 71 -2.38 7.57 -6.29
N LEU A 72 -1.63 6.48 -6.46
CA LEU A 72 -0.16 6.53 -6.51
C LEU A 72 0.34 7.35 -7.69
N GLN A 73 -0.25 7.17 -8.87
CA GLN A 73 0.10 7.92 -10.09
C GLN A 73 -0.14 9.42 -9.90
N TYR A 74 -1.27 9.80 -9.29
CA TYR A 74 -1.57 11.19 -8.98
C TYR A 74 -0.53 11.81 -8.05
N ILE A 75 -0.23 11.14 -6.92
CA ILE A 75 0.74 11.61 -5.93
C ILE A 75 2.13 11.71 -6.57
N ALA A 76 2.55 10.68 -7.31
CA ALA A 76 3.86 10.66 -7.96
C ALA A 76 3.99 11.82 -8.96
N ALA A 77 2.98 12.07 -9.80
CA ALA A 77 2.97 13.18 -10.74
C ALA A 77 2.99 14.54 -10.01
N LYS A 78 2.12 14.71 -8.99
CA LYS A 78 2.00 15.95 -8.21
C LYS A 78 3.31 16.36 -7.56
N TYR A 79 4.10 15.40 -7.07
CA TYR A 79 5.34 15.66 -6.36
C TYR A 79 6.60 15.39 -7.20
N ASN A 80 6.48 15.34 -8.53
CA ASN A 80 7.60 15.16 -9.47
C ASN A 80 8.43 13.88 -9.25
N LEU A 81 7.77 12.80 -8.81
CA LEU A 81 8.34 11.46 -8.62
C LEU A 81 7.97 10.50 -9.77
N TYR A 82 7.50 11.04 -10.90
CA TYR A 82 6.94 10.25 -12.00
C TYR A 82 7.56 10.56 -13.37
N GLY A 83 8.88 10.80 -13.40
CA GLY A 83 9.64 11.01 -14.64
C GLY A 83 9.27 12.29 -15.40
N LYS A 84 10.20 12.75 -16.25
CA LYS A 84 10.02 13.99 -17.02
C LYS A 84 9.32 13.80 -18.37
N ASP A 85 9.33 12.58 -18.88
CA ASP A 85 8.79 12.24 -20.20
C ASP A 85 8.12 10.85 -20.22
N LEU A 86 7.55 10.49 -21.38
CA LEU A 86 6.84 9.22 -21.55
C LEU A 86 7.76 8.00 -21.39
N VAL A 87 9.04 8.12 -21.75
CA VAL A 87 9.99 7.01 -21.66
C VAL A 87 10.33 6.74 -20.21
N GLU A 88 10.61 7.78 -19.42
CA GLU A 88 10.85 7.62 -17.99
C GLU A 88 9.59 7.11 -17.26
N ARG A 89 8.39 7.61 -17.62
CA ARG A 89 7.12 7.16 -17.04
C ARG A 89 6.85 5.68 -17.27
N VAL A 90 7.02 5.19 -18.51
CA VAL A 90 6.75 3.77 -18.82
C VAL A 90 7.74 2.86 -18.11
N LEU A 91 9.00 3.29 -17.94
CA LEU A 91 9.99 2.54 -17.16
C LEU A 91 9.61 2.50 -15.67
N ILE A 92 9.17 3.64 -15.10
CA ILE A 92 8.67 3.69 -13.72
C ILE A 92 7.47 2.74 -13.56
N ASP A 93 6.50 2.81 -14.46
CA ASP A 93 5.32 1.93 -14.43
C ASP A 93 5.71 0.46 -14.50
N MET A 94 6.62 0.08 -15.42
CA MET A 94 7.10 -1.28 -15.55
C MET A 94 7.72 -1.81 -14.25
N TYR A 95 8.53 -1.00 -13.56
CA TYR A 95 9.13 -1.39 -12.28
C TYR A 95 8.09 -1.45 -11.15
N VAL A 96 7.18 -0.48 -11.08
CA VAL A 96 6.11 -0.42 -10.07
C VAL A 96 5.17 -1.62 -10.22
N GLU A 97 4.72 -1.95 -11.43
CA GLU A 97 3.85 -3.11 -11.68
C GLU A 97 4.55 -4.42 -11.30
N GLY A 98 5.81 -4.59 -11.67
CA GLY A 98 6.59 -5.78 -11.27
C GLY A 98 6.72 -5.93 -9.75
N THR A 99 6.89 -4.82 -9.02
CA THR A 99 6.86 -4.86 -7.54
C THR A 99 5.47 -5.05 -6.95
N THR A 100 4.42 -4.58 -7.63
CA THR A 100 3.03 -4.68 -7.19
C THR A 100 2.56 -6.13 -7.20
N GLU A 101 2.81 -6.87 -8.29
CA GLU A 101 2.51 -8.31 -8.37
C GLU A 101 3.15 -9.09 -7.21
N PHE A 102 4.39 -8.75 -6.86
CA PHE A 102 5.09 -9.37 -5.74
C PHE A 102 4.47 -9.00 -4.38
N MET A 103 4.13 -7.73 -4.18
CA MET A 103 3.52 -7.24 -2.94
C MET A 103 2.11 -7.80 -2.72
N GLU A 104 1.36 -8.09 -3.78
CA GLU A 104 0.05 -8.74 -3.68
C GLU A 104 0.14 -10.14 -3.08
N VAL A 105 1.18 -10.91 -3.42
CA VAL A 105 1.41 -12.22 -2.80
C VAL A 105 1.77 -12.09 -1.32
N ILE A 106 2.58 -11.10 -0.94
CA ILE A 106 2.88 -10.81 0.49
C ILE A 106 1.60 -10.44 1.22
N MET A 107 0.77 -9.60 0.61
CA MET A 107 -0.45 -9.07 1.22
C MET A 107 -1.48 -10.16 1.51
N SER A 108 -1.55 -11.23 0.71
CA SER A 108 -2.47 -12.34 0.97
C SER A 108 -2.01 -13.28 2.09
N GLN A 109 -0.70 -13.35 2.39
CA GLN A 109 -0.12 -14.27 3.39
C GLN A 109 -0.82 -14.27 4.76
N PRO A 110 -1.15 -13.12 5.37
CA PRO A 110 -1.82 -13.10 6.68
C PRO A 110 -3.19 -13.77 6.68
N PHE A 111 -3.83 -13.90 5.52
CA PHE A 111 -5.19 -14.44 5.37
C PHE A 111 -5.23 -15.93 4.98
N LEU A 112 -4.08 -16.55 4.71
CA LEU A 112 -3.99 -17.96 4.34
C LEU A 112 -4.15 -18.87 5.57
N GLN A 113 -4.90 -19.96 5.41
CA GLN A 113 -5.06 -20.97 6.48
C GLN A 113 -3.75 -21.73 6.74
N ASN A 114 -3.56 -22.27 7.94
CA ASN A 114 -2.30 -22.94 8.34
C ASN A 114 -1.89 -24.12 7.44
N GLU A 115 -2.85 -24.84 6.83
CA GLU A 115 -2.61 -25.92 5.87
C GLU A 115 -2.28 -25.40 4.44
N GLU A 116 -2.64 -24.15 4.15
CA GLU A 116 -2.43 -23.44 2.87
C GLU A 116 -1.32 -22.38 2.92
N LYS A 117 -0.63 -22.22 4.06
CA LYS A 117 0.68 -21.54 4.17
C LYS A 117 1.80 -22.31 3.40
N GLY A 118 1.42 -23.04 2.35
CA GLY A 118 2.19 -24.01 1.58
C GLY A 118 3.31 -23.42 0.73
N MET A 119 3.49 -22.10 0.71
CA MET A 119 4.80 -21.54 0.40
C MET A 119 5.57 -21.42 1.71
N GLN A 120 6.48 -22.39 1.94
CA GLN A 120 7.49 -22.20 2.96
C GLN A 120 8.14 -20.82 2.76
N PRO A 121 8.31 -20.02 3.82
CA PRO A 121 8.88 -18.68 3.74
C PRO A 121 10.14 -18.62 2.87
N ASP A 122 10.95 -19.68 2.89
CA ASP A 122 12.16 -19.80 2.08
C ASP A 122 11.91 -19.89 0.57
N VAL A 123 10.88 -20.61 0.11
CA VAL A 123 10.51 -20.68 -1.32
C VAL A 123 9.98 -19.33 -1.80
N PHE A 124 9.21 -18.65 -0.95
CA PHE A 124 8.72 -17.30 -1.22
C PHE A 124 9.87 -16.28 -1.30
N ILE A 125 10.77 -16.31 -0.30
CA ILE A 125 11.98 -15.48 -0.24
C ILE A 125 12.90 -15.76 -1.43
N GLN A 126 13.03 -17.01 -1.89
CA GLN A 126 13.83 -17.34 -3.05
C GLN A 126 13.21 -16.79 -4.34
N LYS A 127 11.89 -16.95 -4.56
CA LYS A 127 11.21 -16.31 -5.71
C LYS A 127 11.37 -14.78 -5.69
N ALA A 128 11.23 -14.17 -4.51
CA ALA A 128 11.47 -12.75 -4.29
C ALA A 128 12.89 -12.34 -4.71
N LYS A 129 13.88 -13.08 -4.20
CA LYS A 129 15.31 -12.82 -4.42
C LYS A 129 15.70 -12.96 -5.89
N THR A 130 15.28 -14.04 -6.54
CA THR A 130 15.74 -14.37 -7.89
C THR A 130 15.04 -13.55 -8.98
N ARG A 131 13.74 -13.27 -8.83
CA ARG A 131 12.93 -12.60 -9.87
C ARG A 131 12.85 -11.08 -9.72
N TYR A 132 12.81 -10.58 -8.49
CA TYR A 132 12.53 -9.16 -8.23
C TYR A 132 13.71 -8.42 -7.59
N LEU A 133 14.39 -9.03 -6.62
CA LEU A 133 15.48 -8.35 -5.89
C LEU A 133 16.84 -8.43 -6.58
N SER A 134 17.05 -9.36 -7.52
CA SER A 134 18.26 -9.41 -8.36
C SER A 134 18.45 -8.15 -9.20
N VAL A 135 17.37 -7.41 -9.44
CA VAL A 135 17.35 -6.11 -10.15
C VAL A 135 17.75 -4.95 -9.22
N TYR A 136 17.54 -5.07 -7.91
CA TYR A 136 17.77 -3.99 -6.95
C TYR A 136 19.03 -4.28 -6.12
N GLU A 137 20.15 -3.70 -6.53
CA GLU A 137 21.45 -3.87 -5.85
C GLU A 137 21.42 -3.42 -4.37
N LYS A 138 22.26 -4.05 -3.53
CA LYS A 138 22.40 -3.70 -2.10
C LYS A 138 22.67 -2.21 -1.88
N ASP A 139 23.50 -1.62 -2.73
CA ASP A 139 23.89 -0.21 -2.67
C ASP A 139 22.71 0.72 -3.01
N PHE A 140 21.82 0.29 -3.92
CA PHE A 140 20.59 1.01 -4.20
C PHE A 140 19.71 1.09 -2.95
N LYS A 141 19.50 -0.03 -2.25
CA LYS A 141 18.73 -0.05 -1.00
C LYS A 141 19.33 0.89 0.06
N GLN A 142 20.65 0.86 0.24
CA GLN A 142 21.31 1.73 1.22
C GLN A 142 21.08 3.20 0.88
N ARG A 143 21.37 3.62 -0.35
CA ARG A 143 21.18 5.01 -0.81
C ARG A 143 19.74 5.50 -0.63
N ILE A 144 18.75 4.68 -1.00
CA ILE A 144 17.34 5.04 -0.84
C ILE A 144 16.97 5.18 0.64
N SER A 145 17.45 4.29 1.52
CA SER A 145 17.16 4.35 2.95
C SER A 145 17.78 5.56 3.67
N GLU A 146 18.79 6.19 3.06
CA GLU A 146 19.47 7.37 3.60
C GLU A 146 18.82 8.69 3.16
N ILE A 147 17.89 8.68 2.20
CA ILE A 147 17.11 9.87 1.81
C ILE A 147 16.37 10.39 3.06
N PRO A 148 16.50 11.68 3.44
CA PRO A 148 16.02 12.18 4.73
C PRO A 148 14.57 11.86 5.06
N THR A 149 13.67 12.03 4.08
CA THR A 149 12.23 11.76 4.24
C THR A 149 11.94 10.27 4.43
N ILE A 150 12.59 9.41 3.64
CA ILE A 150 12.49 7.95 3.76
C ILE A 150 13.08 7.47 5.08
N LYS A 151 14.25 7.99 5.46
CA LYS A 151 14.91 7.69 6.73
C LYS A 151 14.00 8.06 7.90
N ALA A 152 13.38 9.23 7.88
CA ALA A 152 12.41 9.64 8.89
C ALA A 152 11.21 8.68 8.95
N PHE A 153 10.69 8.24 7.80
CA PHE A 153 9.60 7.27 7.74
C PHE A 153 9.98 5.87 8.25
N LEU A 154 11.26 5.52 8.20
CA LEU A 154 11.79 4.26 8.74
C LEU A 154 11.99 4.28 10.26
N LEU A 155 12.06 5.46 10.90
CA LEU A 155 12.28 5.58 12.33
C LEU A 155 11.03 5.23 13.15
N PRO A 156 11.20 4.82 14.43
CA PRO A 156 10.09 4.61 15.34
C PRO A 156 9.22 5.85 15.50
N GLY A 157 7.90 5.66 15.63
CA GLY A 157 6.93 6.75 15.77
C GLY A 157 6.46 7.35 14.45
N SER A 158 6.98 6.90 13.31
CA SER A 158 6.44 7.28 12.01
C SER A 158 5.07 6.62 11.76
N PRO A 159 4.28 7.12 10.78
CA PRO A 159 3.00 6.52 10.41
C PRO A 159 3.12 5.15 9.69
N ARG A 160 4.33 4.61 9.50
CA ARG A 160 4.58 3.31 8.87
C ARG A 160 3.91 2.20 9.68
N LYS A 161 3.15 1.31 9.03
CA LYS A 161 2.43 0.26 9.74
C LYS A 161 3.30 -0.99 9.98
N PRO A 162 3.14 -1.66 11.13
CA PRO A 162 3.84 -2.91 11.43
C PRO A 162 3.42 -4.02 10.46
N GLN A 163 4.07 -5.18 10.55
CA GLN A 163 3.58 -6.36 9.81
C GLN A 163 2.16 -6.70 10.28
N PRO A 164 1.24 -7.07 9.38
CA PRO A 164 -0.09 -7.52 9.76
C PRO A 164 -0.03 -8.69 10.75
N ASP A 165 -0.82 -8.59 11.82
CA ASP A 165 -1.03 -9.62 12.82
C ASP A 165 -2.47 -10.17 12.75
N ASP A 166 -2.80 -11.12 13.63
CA ASP A 166 -4.13 -11.74 13.66
C ASP A 166 -5.24 -10.70 13.95
N LYS A 167 -4.94 -9.68 14.76
CA LYS A 167 -5.89 -8.60 15.05
C LYS A 167 -6.25 -7.80 13.80
N TYR A 168 -5.26 -7.50 12.95
CA TYR A 168 -5.51 -6.87 11.66
C TYR A 168 -6.41 -7.75 10.78
N VAL A 169 -6.13 -9.05 10.71
CA VAL A 169 -6.92 -10.00 9.89
C VAL A 169 -8.35 -10.09 10.39
N GLU A 170 -8.56 -10.20 11.69
CA GLU A 170 -9.88 -10.23 12.33
C GLU A 170 -10.67 -8.94 12.04
N ALA A 171 -10.03 -7.77 12.17
CA ALA A 171 -10.66 -6.48 11.88
C ALA A 171 -11.09 -6.39 10.41
N VAL A 172 -10.20 -6.75 9.46
CA VAL A 172 -10.52 -6.76 8.03
C VAL A 172 -11.69 -7.70 7.73
N ASN A 173 -11.67 -8.91 8.27
CA ASN A 173 -12.72 -9.90 8.06
C ASN A 173 -14.07 -9.42 8.64
N ALA A 174 -14.07 -8.83 9.84
CA ALA A 174 -15.27 -8.32 10.48
C ALA A 174 -15.91 -7.15 9.71
N VAL A 175 -15.09 -6.21 9.26
CA VAL A 175 -15.54 -5.02 8.54
C VAL A 175 -15.97 -5.34 7.11
N LEU A 176 -15.22 -6.16 6.37
CA LEU A 176 -15.54 -6.46 4.97
C LEU A 176 -16.54 -7.60 4.82
N LYS A 177 -16.67 -8.47 5.83
CA LYS A 177 -17.40 -9.75 5.74
C LYS A 177 -16.87 -10.63 4.59
N MET A 178 -15.57 -10.58 4.36
CA MET A 178 -14.86 -11.29 3.29
C MET A 178 -13.60 -11.97 3.86
N TYR A 179 -12.90 -12.75 3.03
CA TYR A 179 -11.60 -13.36 3.34
C TYR A 179 -11.58 -14.40 4.48
N TYR A 180 -12.73 -15.00 4.82
CA TYR A 180 -12.81 -16.11 5.77
C TYR A 180 -12.12 -17.41 5.27
N LYS A 181 -11.92 -17.55 3.94
CA LYS A 181 -11.17 -18.61 3.28
C LYS A 181 -10.42 -18.04 2.07
N VAL A 182 -9.12 -17.79 2.20
CA VAL A 182 -8.26 -17.34 1.08
C VAL A 182 -7.43 -18.53 0.63
N ALA A 183 -7.67 -19.02 -0.57
CA ALA A 183 -6.85 -20.04 -1.23
C ALA A 183 -6.24 -19.46 -2.51
N PHE A 184 -5.04 -19.91 -2.89
CA PHE A 184 -4.49 -19.63 -4.21
C PHE A 184 -5.05 -20.65 -5.21
N ASN A 185 -5.70 -20.18 -6.28
CA ASN A 185 -6.03 -21.01 -7.44
C ASN A 185 -4.82 -21.17 -8.36
#